data_AF-A0A7R9ZYF4-F1
#
_entry.id   AF-A0A7R9ZYF4-F1
#
_cell.length_a   1.000
_cell.length_b   1.000
_cell.length_c   1.000
_cell.angle_alpha   90.00
_cell.angle_beta   90.00
_cell.angle_gamma   90.00
#
_symmetry.space_group_name_H-M   'P 1'
#
loop_
_entity.id
_entity.type
_entity.pdbx_description
1 polymer ?
#
loop_
_entity_poly.entity_id
_entity_poly.type
_entity_poly.pdbx_seq_one_letter_code
_entity_poly.pdbx_strand_id
1 'polypeptide(L)'
;GRAGTGEEDSAPVGPANLDPGEGMPLPDMRHVMVADLGGGTFDVCIVREIVEWGEIHMLFTSGDERLGGDDFDEDVCKWVVNGLAPYLKSAEVHAWPLSKESRRRLRLMSRLVKERLSSAESAELKFAGGAVTVSRSDFNVIVASTLQRMLDPIREASYGARVRLPFETLAVETYGQA
;
A
#
# COMPACT_ATOMS: atom_id res chain seq x y z
N GLY A 1 20.78 61.74 -7.80
CA GLY A 1 19.34 61.60 -8.05
C GLY A 1 19.04 60.13 -8.28
N ARG A 2 17.99 59.65 -7.60
CA ARG A 2 17.34 58.32 -7.63
C ARG A 2 18.04 57.15 -6.92
N ALA A 3 17.51 56.91 -5.73
CA ALA A 3 17.43 55.64 -5.04
C ALA A 3 16.59 54.61 -5.82
N GLY A 4 16.89 53.34 -5.62
CA GLY A 4 16.03 52.20 -5.91
C GLY A 4 16.18 51.22 -4.74
N THR A 5 15.17 51.22 -3.88
CA THR A 5 15.05 50.47 -2.64
C THR A 5 14.77 49.00 -2.92
N GLY A 6 15.51 48.10 -2.25
CA GLY A 6 15.07 46.72 -2.08
C GLY A 6 13.92 46.69 -1.09
N GLU A 7 12.75 46.25 -1.55
CA GLU A 7 11.68 45.76 -0.68
C GLU A 7 11.92 44.26 -0.50
N GLU A 8 12.58 43.90 0.61
CA GLU A 8 12.43 42.57 1.18
C GLU A 8 11.02 42.50 1.78
N ASP A 9 10.16 41.71 1.14
CA ASP A 9 8.82 41.38 1.62
C ASP A 9 8.93 40.46 2.84
N SER A 10 9.21 41.07 4.01
CA SER A 10 9.17 40.38 5.29
C SER A 10 7.71 40.21 5.70
N ALA A 11 7.09 39.11 5.28
CA ALA A 11 5.81 38.69 5.85
C ALA A 11 5.94 38.56 7.38
N PRO A 12 5.01 39.12 8.19
CA PRO A 12 5.09 39.00 9.63
C PRO A 12 4.87 37.54 10.03
N VAL A 13 5.86 36.96 10.72
CA VAL A 13 5.73 35.68 11.41
C VAL A 13 4.83 35.90 12.64
N GLY A 14 3.52 35.86 12.44
CA GLY A 14 2.54 35.78 13.53
C GLY A 14 2.49 34.37 14.14
N PRO A 15 1.99 34.22 15.39
CA PRO A 15 1.81 32.91 16.00
C PRO A 15 0.89 32.04 15.13
N ALA A 16 1.30 30.80 14.91
CA ALA A 16 0.87 29.96 13.80
C ALA A 16 -0.63 29.57 13.72
N ASN A 17 -1.51 30.02 14.63
CA ASN A 17 -2.89 29.49 14.75
C ASN A 17 -3.96 30.52 15.19
N LEU A 18 -3.89 31.79 14.80
CA LEU A 18 -4.94 32.78 15.12
C LEU A 18 -5.70 33.23 13.85
N ASP A 19 -7.03 33.14 13.90
CA ASP A 19 -7.95 33.66 12.87
C ASP A 19 -8.04 35.20 12.93
N PRO A 20 -8.24 35.95 11.82
CA PRO A 20 -8.21 37.41 11.82
C PRO A 20 -9.42 38.11 12.47
N GLY A 21 -10.39 37.39 13.04
CA GLY A 21 -11.69 37.96 13.44
C GLY A 21 -11.94 38.09 14.95
N GLU A 22 -11.66 37.07 15.76
CA GLU A 22 -12.25 36.98 17.12
C GLU A 22 -11.32 36.48 18.24
N GLY A 23 -10.02 36.29 17.99
CA GLY A 23 -9.06 35.96 19.04
C GLY A 23 -9.28 34.59 19.72
N MET A 24 -10.19 33.76 19.20
CA MET A 24 -10.28 32.35 19.59
C MET A 24 -9.18 31.57 18.87
N PRO A 25 -8.51 30.62 19.58
CA PRO A 25 -7.61 29.70 18.92
C PRO A 25 -8.38 28.90 17.87
N LEU A 26 -7.77 28.71 16.69
CA LEU A 26 -8.31 27.78 15.71
C LEU A 26 -8.44 26.39 16.35
N PRO A 27 -9.53 25.65 16.09
CA PRO A 27 -9.68 24.31 16.63
C PRO A 27 -8.56 23.41 16.09
N ASP A 28 -8.08 22.49 16.93
CA ASP A 28 -7.10 21.50 16.55
C ASP A 28 -7.66 20.63 15.42
N MET A 29 -6.95 20.62 14.29
CA MET A 29 -7.30 19.84 13.12
C MET A 29 -6.25 18.76 12.88
N ARG A 30 -6.71 17.54 12.59
CA ARG A 30 -5.84 16.46 12.10
C ARG A 30 -6.34 15.89 10.79
N HIS A 31 -5.40 15.50 9.93
CA HIS A 31 -5.69 14.75 8.71
C HIS A 31 -5.48 13.26 8.98
N VAL A 32 -6.44 12.44 8.57
CA VAL A 32 -6.38 10.97 8.68
C VAL A 32 -6.55 10.39 7.29
N MET A 33 -5.63 9.53 6.88
CA MET A 33 -5.79 8.68 5.70
C MET A 33 -6.31 7.32 6.16
N VAL A 34 -7.40 6.88 5.56
CA VAL A 34 -7.92 5.52 5.70
C VAL A 34 -7.66 4.81 4.39
N ALA A 35 -7.05 3.63 4.46
CA ALA A 35 -6.80 2.76 3.32
C ALA A 35 -7.44 1.40 3.61
N ASP A 36 -8.38 0.98 2.76
CA ASP A 36 -9.04 -0.31 2.82
C ASP A 36 -8.51 -1.20 1.69
N LEU A 37 -7.93 -2.34 2.06
CA LEU A 37 -7.43 -3.34 1.13
C LEU A 37 -8.33 -4.57 1.19
N GLY A 38 -9.32 -4.58 0.31
CA GLY A 38 -10.24 -5.69 0.12
C GLY A 38 -9.63 -6.86 -0.65
N GLY A 39 -10.47 -7.82 -1.04
CA GLY A 39 -10.03 -8.98 -1.84
C GLY A 39 -9.63 -8.60 -3.27
N GLY A 40 -10.34 -7.65 -3.89
CA GLY A 40 -10.07 -7.22 -5.27
C GLY A 40 -10.11 -5.70 -5.48
N THR A 41 -10.32 -4.93 -4.42
CA THR A 41 -10.33 -3.46 -4.48
C THR A 41 -9.41 -2.88 -3.42
N PHE A 42 -8.84 -1.72 -3.73
CA PHE A 42 -8.04 -0.94 -2.83
C PHE A 42 -8.57 0.49 -2.83
N ASP A 43 -9.12 0.93 -1.71
CA ASP A 43 -9.81 2.20 -1.57
C ASP A 43 -9.07 3.08 -0.56
N VAL A 44 -8.84 4.34 -0.89
CA VAL A 44 -8.14 5.31 -0.04
C VAL A 44 -8.98 6.56 0.10
N CYS A 45 -9.20 7.01 1.34
CA CYS A 45 -9.81 8.30 1.61
C CYS A 45 -8.98 9.11 2.60
N ILE A 46 -9.02 10.44 2.43
CA ILE A 46 -8.45 11.37 3.40
C ILE A 46 -9.60 12.17 4.00
N VAL A 47 -9.62 12.21 5.33
CA VAL A 47 -10.57 12.99 6.11
C VAL A 47 -9.83 14.01 6.96
N ARG A 48 -10.51 15.11 7.26
CA ARG A 48 -10.11 16.08 8.27
C ARG A 48 -11.01 15.93 9.48
N GLU A 49 -10.42 15.75 10.63
CA GLU A 49 -11.13 15.72 11.90
C GLU A 49 -10.87 17.02 12.66
N ILE A 50 -11.96 17.64 13.13
CA ILE A 50 -11.93 18.79 14.03
C ILE A 50 -12.12 18.24 15.45
N VAL A 51 -11.05 18.28 16.24
CA VAL A 51 -10.94 17.48 17.48
C VAL A 51 -11.96 17.92 18.53
N GLU A 52 -12.15 19.22 18.70
CA GLU A 52 -13.02 19.81 19.72
C GLU A 52 -14.50 19.50 19.48
N TRP A 53 -14.89 19.33 18.22
CA TRP A 53 -16.29 19.14 17.83
C TRP A 53 -16.60 17.69 17.42
N GLY A 54 -15.57 16.86 17.27
CA GLY A 54 -15.72 15.48 16.79
C GLY A 54 -16.27 15.39 15.36
N GLU A 55 -16.12 16.46 14.58
CA GLU A 55 -16.59 16.51 13.20
C GLU A 55 -15.56 15.92 12.25
N ILE A 56 -16.01 15.05 11.34
CA ILE A 56 -15.18 14.43 10.32
C ILE A 56 -15.66 14.89 8.95
N HIS A 57 -14.77 15.54 8.22
CA HIS A 57 -15.02 16.07 6.88
C HIS A 57 -14.21 15.26 5.87
N MET A 58 -14.89 14.66 4.89
CA MET A 58 -14.22 13.99 3.79
C MET A 58 -13.56 15.01 2.87
N LEU A 59 -12.27 14.84 2.60
CA LEU A 59 -11.53 15.72 1.69
C LEU A 59 -11.43 15.14 0.29
N PHE A 60 -11.07 13.86 0.18
CA PHE A 60 -10.88 13.20 -1.10
C PHE A 60 -10.96 11.68 -0.97
N THR A 61 -11.29 11.01 -2.08
CA THR A 61 -11.26 9.55 -2.21
C THR A 61 -10.61 9.16 -3.55
N SER A 62 -9.81 8.11 -3.56
CA SER A 62 -9.25 7.45 -4.74
C SER A 62 -9.23 5.93 -4.50
N GLY A 63 -9.00 5.12 -5.53
CA GLY A 63 -8.90 3.68 -5.40
C GLY A 63 -8.58 2.96 -6.71
N ASP A 64 -8.35 1.65 -6.63
CA ASP A 64 -8.19 0.73 -7.76
C ASP A 64 -9.19 -0.44 -7.59
N GLU A 65 -10.16 -0.55 -8.51
CA GLU A 65 -11.20 -1.59 -8.51
C GLU A 65 -10.68 -2.99 -8.88
N ARG A 66 -9.39 -3.11 -9.19
CA ARG A 66 -8.73 -4.32 -9.69
C ARG A 66 -7.41 -4.60 -8.97
N LEU A 67 -7.29 -4.14 -7.73
CA LEU A 67 -6.14 -4.35 -6.86
C LEU A 67 -6.64 -4.77 -5.49
N GLY A 68 -6.24 -5.93 -5.00
CA GLY A 68 -6.59 -6.35 -3.66
C GLY A 68 -5.77 -7.55 -3.18
N GLY A 69 -6.23 -8.18 -2.10
CA GLY A 69 -5.63 -9.37 -1.53
C GLY A 69 -5.43 -10.54 -2.50
N ASP A 70 -6.26 -10.62 -3.55
CA ASP A 70 -6.18 -11.63 -4.60
C ASP A 70 -4.94 -11.45 -5.50
N ASP A 71 -4.46 -10.21 -5.69
CA ASP A 71 -3.21 -9.94 -6.42
C ASP A 71 -2.01 -10.49 -5.64
N PHE A 72 -1.99 -10.28 -4.31
CA PHE A 72 -0.97 -10.86 -3.43
C PHE A 72 -1.00 -12.40 -3.47
N ASP A 73 -2.18 -13.00 -3.48
CA ASP A 73 -2.33 -14.46 -3.59
C ASP A 73 -1.80 -14.99 -4.93
N GLU A 74 -2.05 -14.25 -6.01
CA GLU A 74 -1.57 -14.59 -7.34
C GLU A 74 -0.05 -14.45 -7.46
N ASP A 75 0.57 -13.43 -6.86
CA ASP A 75 2.03 -13.27 -6.89
C ASP A 75 2.74 -14.38 -6.12
N VAL A 76 2.24 -14.74 -4.93
CA VAL A 76 2.74 -15.91 -4.17
C VAL A 76 2.55 -17.18 -4.99
N CYS A 77 1.39 -17.36 -5.64
CA CYS A 77 1.12 -18.52 -6.49
C CYS A 77 2.12 -18.63 -7.63
N LYS A 78 2.38 -17.54 -8.38
CA LYS A 78 3.38 -17.53 -9.47
C LYS A 78 4.77 -17.91 -8.97
N TRP A 79 5.19 -17.34 -7.84
CA TRP A 79 6.50 -17.64 -7.25
C TRP A 79 6.62 -19.11 -6.85
N VAL A 80 5.58 -19.65 -6.20
CA VAL A 80 5.52 -21.06 -5.80
C VAL A 80 5.52 -22.01 -7.00
N VAL A 81 4.79 -21.69 -8.08
CA VAL A 81 4.80 -22.49 -9.32
C VAL A 81 6.22 -22.62 -9.87
N ASN A 82 7.00 -21.52 -9.85
CA ASN A 82 8.38 -21.53 -10.29
C ASN A 82 9.25 -22.42 -9.38
N GLY A 83 9.11 -22.32 -8.06
CA GLY A 83 9.81 -23.18 -7.11
C GLY A 83 9.44 -24.67 -7.23
N LEU A 84 8.21 -24.96 -7.63
CA LEU A 84 7.71 -26.33 -7.85
C LEU A 84 7.97 -26.87 -9.27
N ALA A 85 8.54 -26.08 -10.18
CA ALA A 85 8.70 -26.45 -11.57
C ALA A 85 9.36 -27.83 -11.81
N PRO A 86 10.37 -28.28 -11.03
CA PRO A 86 10.95 -29.62 -11.19
C PRO A 86 9.93 -30.75 -10.93
N TYR A 87 9.05 -30.57 -9.95
CA TYR A 87 8.06 -31.56 -9.54
C TYR A 87 6.85 -31.56 -10.49
N LEU A 88 6.46 -30.39 -10.99
CA LEU A 88 5.33 -30.25 -11.92
C LEU A 88 5.61 -30.87 -13.30
N LYS A 89 6.89 -30.91 -13.71
CA LYS A 89 7.35 -31.42 -14.99
C LYS A 89 7.76 -32.89 -14.97
N SER A 90 7.86 -33.54 -13.80
CA SER A 90 8.29 -34.94 -13.70
C SER A 90 7.26 -35.88 -14.34
N ALA A 91 7.76 -36.94 -14.97
CA ALA A 91 6.96 -37.87 -15.80
C ALA A 91 5.90 -38.66 -15.01
N GLU A 92 6.09 -38.85 -13.70
CA GLU A 92 5.12 -39.53 -12.84
C GLU A 92 3.95 -38.63 -12.41
N VAL A 93 4.13 -37.30 -12.43
CA VAL A 93 3.13 -36.35 -11.91
C VAL A 93 2.55 -35.44 -12.99
N HIS A 94 3.21 -35.26 -14.15
CA HIS A 94 2.80 -34.46 -15.33
C HIS A 94 1.62 -33.51 -15.07
N ALA A 95 1.84 -32.54 -14.18
CA ALA A 95 0.79 -31.63 -13.72
C ALA A 95 0.74 -30.36 -14.58
N TRP A 96 1.59 -30.25 -15.61
CA TRP A 96 1.68 -29.06 -16.45
C TRP A 96 1.18 -29.29 -17.89
N PRO A 97 0.30 -28.42 -18.43
CA PRO A 97 -0.33 -27.28 -17.76
C PRO A 97 -1.32 -27.71 -16.67
N LEU A 98 -1.38 -26.96 -15.57
CA LEU A 98 -2.26 -27.26 -14.46
C LEU A 98 -3.74 -27.21 -14.89
N SER A 99 -4.50 -28.23 -14.49
CA SER A 99 -5.96 -28.21 -14.63
C SER A 99 -6.56 -27.01 -13.91
N LYS A 100 -7.78 -26.59 -14.31
CA LYS A 100 -8.48 -25.46 -13.66
C LYS A 100 -8.63 -25.68 -12.15
N GLU A 101 -8.97 -26.90 -11.75
CA GLU A 101 -9.12 -27.28 -10.34
C GLU A 101 -7.78 -27.25 -9.60
N SER A 102 -6.71 -27.76 -10.22
CA SER A 102 -5.36 -27.71 -9.63
C SER A 102 -4.88 -26.28 -9.40
N ARG A 103 -5.14 -25.37 -10.35
CA ARG A 103 -4.83 -23.94 -10.19
C ARG A 103 -5.63 -23.31 -9.05
N ARG A 104 -6.92 -23.64 -8.94
CA ARG A 104 -7.78 -23.14 -7.84
C ARG A 104 -7.25 -23.60 -6.48
N ARG A 105 -6.88 -24.88 -6.36
CA ARG A 105 -6.28 -25.42 -5.13
C ARG A 105 -4.96 -24.75 -4.81
N LEU A 106 -4.09 -24.54 -5.80
CA LEU A 106 -2.80 -23.89 -5.58
C LEU A 106 -2.95 -22.43 -5.13
N ARG A 107 -3.90 -21.68 -5.71
CA ARG A 107 -4.25 -20.33 -5.24
C ARG A 107 -4.73 -20.32 -3.79
N LEU A 108 -5.62 -21.24 -3.41
CA LEU A 108 -6.08 -21.36 -2.02
C LEU A 108 -4.91 -21.64 -1.07
N MET A 109 -4.01 -22.54 -1.42
CA MET A 109 -2.83 -22.83 -0.61
C MET A 109 -1.89 -21.61 -0.53
N SER A 110 -1.75 -20.85 -1.61
CA SER A 110 -0.94 -19.62 -1.65
C SER A 110 -1.51 -18.54 -0.74
N ARG A 111 -2.84 -18.39 -0.71
CA ARG A 111 -3.54 -17.53 0.25
C ARG A 111 -3.26 -17.91 1.69
N LEU A 112 -3.35 -19.20 2.02
CA LEU A 112 -3.08 -19.68 3.37
C LEU A 112 -1.62 -19.44 3.79
N VAL A 113 -0.67 -19.57 2.85
CA VAL A 113 0.74 -19.21 3.07
C VAL A 113 0.89 -17.72 3.35
N LYS A 114 0.29 -16.85 2.52
CA LYS A 114 0.27 -15.39 2.74
C LYS A 114 -0.28 -15.03 4.12
N GLU A 115 -1.46 -15.55 4.46
CA GLU A 115 -2.10 -15.32 5.76
C GLU A 115 -1.23 -15.80 6.93
N ARG A 116 -0.51 -16.92 6.74
CA ARG A 116 0.43 -17.42 7.76
C ARG A 116 1.63 -16.49 7.96
N LEU A 117 2.17 -15.92 6.88
CA LEU A 117 3.33 -15.03 6.91
C LEU A 117 3.05 -13.69 7.61
N SER A 118 1.78 -13.31 7.78
CA SER A 118 1.38 -12.16 8.62
C SER A 118 1.77 -12.32 10.09
N SER A 119 2.03 -13.55 10.56
CA SER A 119 2.43 -13.83 11.95
C SER A 119 3.69 -14.70 12.08
N ALA A 120 4.06 -15.45 11.05
CA ALA A 120 5.24 -16.32 11.04
C ALA A 120 6.35 -15.79 10.12
N GLU A 121 7.60 -16.17 10.40
CA GLU A 121 8.76 -15.82 9.55
C GLU A 121 8.82 -16.65 8.25
N SER A 122 8.16 -17.81 8.23
CA SER A 122 8.12 -18.68 7.07
C SER A 122 6.89 -19.58 7.08
N ALA A 123 6.48 -20.03 5.90
CA ALA A 123 5.43 -21.03 5.72
C ALA A 123 5.76 -21.97 4.54
N GLU A 124 5.44 -23.25 4.69
CA GLU A 124 5.70 -24.28 3.68
C GLU A 124 4.42 -24.59 2.89
N LEU A 125 4.55 -24.66 1.56
CA LEU A 125 3.50 -25.10 0.64
C LEU A 125 3.90 -26.43 0.00
N LYS A 126 3.06 -27.45 0.18
CA LYS A 126 3.21 -28.74 -0.49
C LYS A 126 2.20 -28.94 -1.59
N PHE A 127 2.66 -29.30 -2.77
CA PHE A 127 1.81 -29.51 -3.94
C PHE A 127 2.49 -30.42 -4.96
N ALA A 128 1.72 -31.32 -5.58
CA ALA A 128 2.19 -32.23 -6.63
C ALA A 128 3.48 -33.02 -6.25
N GLY A 129 3.61 -33.41 -4.98
CA GLY A 129 4.78 -34.12 -4.46
C GLY A 129 6.00 -33.24 -4.16
N GLY A 130 5.98 -31.96 -4.53
CA GLY A 130 6.99 -30.98 -4.17
C GLY A 130 6.62 -30.20 -2.91
N ALA A 131 7.64 -29.57 -2.30
CA ALA A 131 7.49 -28.64 -1.19
C ALA A 131 8.33 -27.39 -1.47
N VAL A 132 7.77 -26.22 -1.18
CA VAL A 132 8.44 -24.93 -1.27
C VAL A 132 8.18 -24.17 0.02
N THR A 133 9.23 -23.63 0.62
CA THR A 133 9.11 -22.73 1.77
C THR A 133 9.18 -21.28 1.29
N VAL A 134 8.22 -20.46 1.71
CA VAL A 134 8.21 -19.01 1.50
C VAL A 134 8.58 -18.37 2.83
N SER A 135 9.61 -17.52 2.85
CA SER A 135 9.94 -16.69 4.01
C SER A 135 9.24 -15.33 3.94
N ARG A 136 9.19 -14.60 5.06
CA ARG A 136 8.69 -13.21 5.08
C ARG A 136 9.54 -12.28 4.21
N SER A 137 10.85 -12.51 4.13
CA SER A 137 11.72 -11.78 3.21
C SER A 137 11.40 -12.08 1.75
N ASP A 138 11.13 -13.34 1.39
CA ASP A 138 10.70 -13.68 0.03
C ASP A 138 9.38 -12.98 -0.29
N PHE A 139 8.42 -13.01 0.65
CA PHE A 139 7.13 -12.36 0.48
C PHE A 139 7.25 -10.87 0.18
N ASN A 140 8.09 -10.13 0.91
CA ASN A 140 8.32 -8.71 0.66
C ASN A 140 8.81 -8.43 -0.76
N VAL A 141 9.66 -9.31 -1.31
CA VAL A 141 10.13 -9.20 -2.70
C VAL A 141 9.02 -9.57 -3.69
N ILE A 142 8.30 -10.67 -3.42
CA ILE A 142 7.23 -11.18 -4.28
C ILE A 142 6.15 -10.13 -4.52
N VAL A 143 5.79 -9.38 -3.49
CA VAL A 143 4.64 -8.45 -3.52
C VAL A 143 5.03 -7.01 -3.82
N ALA A 144 6.31 -6.74 -4.09
CA ALA A 144 6.83 -5.40 -4.31
C ALA A 144 6.08 -4.65 -5.42
N SER A 145 5.77 -5.32 -6.55
CA SER A 145 5.00 -4.71 -7.64
C SER A 145 3.57 -4.34 -7.24
N THR A 146 2.95 -5.15 -6.37
CA THR A 146 1.58 -4.95 -5.92
C THR A 146 1.52 -3.81 -4.90
N LEU A 147 2.53 -3.73 -4.02
CA LEU A 147 2.72 -2.56 -3.14
C LEU A 147 2.98 -1.27 -3.94
N GLN A 148 3.76 -1.34 -5.03
CA GLN A 148 3.97 -0.18 -5.90
C GLN A 148 2.67 0.32 -6.53
N ARG A 149 1.79 -0.57 -6.99
CA ARG A 149 0.46 -0.20 -7.51
C ARG A 149 -0.41 0.50 -6.47
N MET A 150 -0.31 0.14 -5.20
CA MET A 150 -1.04 0.81 -4.12
C MET A 150 -0.61 2.27 -3.94
N LEU A 151 0.59 2.67 -4.37
CA LEU A 151 1.07 4.04 -4.19
C LEU A 151 0.31 5.06 -5.03
N ASP A 152 -0.26 4.65 -6.17
CA ASP A 152 -0.95 5.56 -7.08
C ASP A 152 -2.22 6.15 -6.44
N PRO A 153 -3.20 5.35 -5.96
CA PRO A 153 -4.38 5.90 -5.29
C PRO A 153 -4.04 6.64 -3.98
N ILE A 154 -2.96 6.26 -3.28
CA ILE A 154 -2.46 6.99 -2.10
C ILE A 154 -2.00 8.40 -2.48
N ARG A 155 -1.21 8.53 -3.56
CA ARG A 155 -0.71 9.81 -4.07
C ARG A 155 -1.84 10.67 -4.62
N GLU A 156 -2.77 10.08 -5.36
CA GLU A 156 -3.95 10.78 -5.86
C GLU A 156 -4.79 11.34 -4.70
N ALA A 157 -5.05 10.54 -3.66
CA ALA A 157 -5.78 10.99 -2.49
C ALA A 157 -5.08 12.15 -1.78
N SER A 158 -3.76 12.05 -1.61
CA SER A 158 -2.93 13.10 -1.03
C SER A 158 -2.97 14.40 -1.84
N TYR A 159 -2.78 14.31 -3.16
CA TYR A 159 -2.83 15.45 -4.06
C TYR A 159 -4.22 16.10 -4.08
N GLY A 160 -5.27 15.29 -4.20
CA GLY A 160 -6.66 15.73 -4.21
C GLY A 160 -7.07 16.43 -2.91
N ALA A 161 -6.62 15.91 -1.76
CA ALA A 161 -6.87 16.51 -0.44
C ALA A 161 -5.92 17.68 -0.11
N ARG A 162 -4.88 17.93 -0.93
CA ARG A 162 -3.80 18.89 -0.66
C ARG A 162 -3.10 18.65 0.68
N VAL A 163 -2.93 17.37 1.04
CA VAL A 163 -2.26 16.94 2.27
C VAL A 163 -0.92 16.33 1.90
N ARG A 164 0.18 16.86 2.44
CA ARG A 164 1.51 16.25 2.26
C ARG A 164 1.62 14.96 3.06
N LEU A 165 2.08 13.90 2.41
CA LEU A 165 2.36 12.63 3.07
C LEU A 165 3.73 12.69 3.75
N PRO A 166 3.86 12.19 4.99
CA PRO A 166 5.12 12.23 5.72
C PRO A 166 6.22 11.36 5.10
N PHE A 167 5.88 10.52 4.12
CA PHE A 167 6.78 9.54 3.51
C PHE A 167 7.19 9.86 2.06
N GLU A 168 6.94 11.07 1.55
CA GLU A 168 7.57 11.52 0.30
C GLU A 168 9.11 11.46 0.38
N THR A 169 9.67 11.46 1.60
CA THR A 169 11.10 11.24 1.87
C THR A 169 11.49 9.75 2.00
N LEU A 170 10.57 8.85 2.37
CA LEU A 170 10.87 7.47 2.79
C LEU A 170 10.74 6.41 1.68
N ALA A 171 9.84 6.60 0.72
CA ALA A 171 9.59 5.61 -0.34
C ALA A 171 10.75 5.50 -1.34
N VAL A 172 11.49 6.59 -1.57
CA VAL A 172 12.66 6.61 -2.46
C VAL A 172 13.83 5.82 -1.86
N GLU A 173 14.01 5.85 -0.53
CA GLU A 173 15.14 5.19 0.13
C GLU A 173 14.97 3.66 0.24
N THR A 174 13.74 3.16 0.31
CA THR A 174 13.49 1.72 0.59
C THR A 174 13.36 0.86 -0.67
N TYR A 175 12.88 1.43 -1.78
CA TYR A 175 12.61 0.66 -3.02
C TYR A 175 13.27 1.24 -4.29
N GLY A 176 14.04 2.33 -4.18
CA GLY A 176 14.82 2.91 -5.28
C GLY A 176 16.22 2.31 -5.47
N GLN A 177 16.54 1.22 -4.77
CA GLN A 177 17.85 0.56 -4.79
C GLN A 177 17.78 -0.96 -5.03
N ALA A 178 16.63 -1.48 -5.49
CA ALA A 178 16.48 -2.88 -5.91
C ALA A 178 16.61 -3.03 -7.43
#